data_AF-A0A8S9FV14-F1
#
_entry.id   AF-A0A8S9FV14-F1
#
_cell.length_a   1.000
_cell.length_b   1.000
_cell.length_c   1.000
_cell.angle_alpha   90.00
_cell.angle_beta   90.00
_cell.angle_gamma   90.00
#
_symmetry.space_group_name_H-M   'P 1'
#
loop_
_entity.id
_entity.type
_entity.pdbx_description
1 polymer ?
#
loop_
_entity_poly.entity_id
_entity_poly.type
_entity_poly.pdbx_seq_one_letter_code
_entity_poly.pdbx_strand_id
1 'polypeptide(L)'
;MFKKSSGGLLELQSSDIIAVDVHDDKLQKAMTLGATHIVNAAKDAVERIRKTTGGMGVDVAVEALGKPQTFMQCTLSVKDGGKAVMIGPSQAGSVGEIDINRLFRRKLWRTHWLLDLWNLIGTGGVGSRYVKQCLRNHQALGLLELQSSDIIAVDVQDDKLQKAMTLGATHIVNAAKDAVERIRETTGGMGVDVAVEALGKPQTFMQCTLSVKDGGKAVMIGPSQAGSVGEIDINRLFRRKDLPKVVKLAESGIFNLANAVSSRYKFEETRKSISRSQ
;
A
#
# COMPACT_ATOMS: atom_id res chain seq x y z
N MET A 1 -17.62 9.22 5.30
CA MET A 1 -18.87 8.84 4.62
C MET A 1 -19.60 10.15 4.33
N PHE A 2 -19.79 10.55 3.08
CA PHE A 2 -20.34 11.89 2.77
C PHE A 2 -21.84 11.98 3.14
N LYS A 3 -22.27 13.07 3.78
CA LYS A 3 -23.70 13.42 3.91
C LYS A 3 -23.98 14.64 3.04
N LYS A 4 -25.13 14.65 2.34
CA LYS A 4 -25.63 15.85 1.66
C LYS A 4 -26.05 16.86 2.72
N SER A 5 -25.48 18.07 2.68
CA SER A 5 -26.04 19.22 3.39
C SER A 5 -27.24 19.78 2.61
N SER A 6 -28.09 20.55 3.29
CA SER A 6 -29.28 21.21 2.73
C SER A 6 -28.98 22.24 1.61
N GLY A 7 -27.70 22.52 1.33
CA GLY A 7 -27.24 23.43 0.28
C GLY A 7 -26.57 22.76 -0.93
N GLY A 8 -26.63 21.42 -1.07
CA GLY A 8 -26.11 20.72 -2.27
C GLY A 8 -24.58 20.57 -2.32
N LEU A 9 -23.83 21.23 -1.44
CA LEU A 9 -22.40 20.99 -1.24
C LEU A 9 -22.18 19.80 -0.30
N LEU A 10 -21.39 18.82 -0.77
CA LEU A 10 -20.88 17.72 0.05
C LEU A 10 -19.90 18.32 1.07
N GLU A 11 -20.34 18.51 2.32
CA GLU A 11 -19.41 18.81 3.41
C GLU A 11 -18.55 17.56 3.66
N LEU A 12 -17.24 17.70 3.47
CA LEU A 12 -16.27 16.78 4.05
C LEU A 12 -16.48 16.83 5.57
N GLN A 13 -16.92 15.73 6.17
CA GLN A 13 -16.78 15.57 7.63
C GLN A 13 -15.34 15.92 8.00
N SER A 14 -15.14 16.76 9.02
CA SER A 14 -13.81 17.15 9.48
C SER A 14 -12.99 15.90 9.74
N SER A 15 -12.09 15.59 8.82
CA SER A 15 -11.14 14.51 9.00
C SER A 15 -10.00 15.11 9.81
N ASP A 16 -9.55 14.42 10.85
CA ASP A 16 -8.36 14.84 11.58
C ASP A 16 -7.15 14.72 10.63
N ILE A 17 -6.74 15.85 10.09
CA ILE A 17 -5.57 15.97 9.21
C ILE A 17 -4.39 16.37 10.07
N ILE A 18 -3.37 15.51 10.13
CA ILE A 18 -2.11 15.76 10.83
C ILE A 18 -1.05 16.08 9.77
N ALA A 19 -0.56 17.31 9.74
CA ALA A 19 0.57 17.69 8.90
C ALA A 19 1.90 17.43 9.63
N VAL A 20 2.89 16.92 8.89
CA VAL A 20 4.20 16.52 9.42
C VAL A 20 5.29 17.16 8.58
N ASP A 21 6.16 17.95 9.20
CA ASP A 21 7.34 18.57 8.59
C ASP A 21 8.37 18.84 9.69
N VAL A 22 9.62 19.13 9.34
CA VAL A 22 10.64 19.56 10.31
C VAL A 22 10.65 21.08 10.51
N HIS A 23 10.03 21.84 9.59
CA HIS A 23 10.01 23.30 9.61
C HIS A 23 8.67 23.84 10.14
N ASP A 24 8.72 24.65 11.20
CA ASP A 24 7.52 25.17 11.85
C ASP A 24 6.73 26.14 10.96
N ASP A 25 7.39 26.91 10.08
CA ASP A 25 6.72 27.80 9.13
C ASP A 25 5.84 27.04 8.13
N LYS A 26 6.33 25.89 7.63
CA LYS A 26 5.55 24.97 6.77
C LYS A 26 4.36 24.38 7.52
N LEU A 27 4.54 24.02 8.79
CA LEU A 27 3.46 23.51 9.65
C LEU A 27 2.37 24.57 9.91
N GLN A 28 2.77 25.81 10.22
CA GLN A 28 1.81 26.91 10.39
C GLN A 28 1.02 27.16 9.10
N LYS A 29 1.69 27.10 7.93
CA LYS A 29 1.01 27.15 6.64
C LYS A 29 0.07 25.96 6.43
N ALA A 30 0.41 24.76 6.89
CA ALA A 30 -0.48 23.61 6.77
C ALA A 30 -1.79 23.80 7.55
N MET A 31 -1.76 24.44 8.72
CA MET A 31 -2.96 24.78 9.49
C MET A 31 -3.90 25.69 8.70
N THR A 32 -3.37 26.70 7.99
CA THR A 32 -4.19 27.58 7.15
C THR A 32 -4.76 26.90 5.92
N LEU A 33 -4.19 25.75 5.52
CA LEU A 33 -4.65 24.91 4.42
C LEU A 33 -5.62 23.79 4.86
N GLY A 34 -6.00 23.74 6.14
CA GLY A 34 -6.98 22.79 6.67
C GLY A 34 -6.39 21.61 7.45
N ALA A 35 -5.09 21.63 7.78
CA ALA A 35 -4.58 20.73 8.79
C ALA A 35 -5.24 21.05 10.15
N THR A 36 -5.68 20.00 10.84
CA THR A 36 -6.29 20.11 12.18
C THR A 36 -5.22 20.03 13.27
N HIS A 37 -4.12 19.36 12.99
CA HIS A 37 -3.01 19.13 13.89
C HIS A 37 -1.69 19.24 13.11
N ILE A 38 -0.61 19.58 13.82
CA ILE A 38 0.74 19.63 13.28
C ILE A 38 1.72 18.84 14.16
N VAL A 39 2.67 18.18 13.54
CA VAL A 39 3.74 17.44 14.20
C VAL A 39 5.07 17.84 13.60
N ASN A 40 5.93 18.45 14.42
CA ASN A 40 7.32 18.69 14.02
C ASN A 40 8.14 17.39 14.13
N ALA A 41 8.64 16.92 12.98
CA ALA A 41 9.39 15.67 12.83
C ALA A 41 10.88 15.77 13.12
N ALA A 42 11.39 16.93 13.57
CA ALA A 42 12.72 17.04 14.19
C ALA A 42 12.82 16.20 15.48
N LYS A 43 11.67 15.79 16.02
CA LYS A 43 11.50 14.80 17.10
C LYS A 43 10.78 13.58 16.55
N ASP A 44 10.66 12.49 17.32
CA ASP A 44 9.97 11.27 16.87
C ASP A 44 8.51 11.56 16.45
N ALA A 45 8.29 11.57 15.13
CA ALA A 45 6.99 11.86 14.53
C ALA A 45 5.97 10.76 14.84
N VAL A 46 6.38 9.49 14.85
CA VAL A 46 5.50 8.34 15.07
C VAL A 46 4.93 8.38 16.48
N GLU A 47 5.79 8.60 17.47
CA GLU A 47 5.37 8.69 18.86
C GLU A 47 4.36 9.83 19.05
N ARG A 48 4.62 10.99 18.44
CA ARG A 48 3.74 12.17 18.52
C ARG A 48 2.40 11.92 17.84
N ILE A 49 2.40 11.34 16.64
CA ILE A 49 1.17 10.97 15.93
C ILE A 49 0.36 9.98 16.77
N ARG A 50 1.00 8.99 17.38
CA ARG A 50 0.33 8.04 18.28
C ARG A 50 -0.25 8.75 19.50
N LYS A 51 0.48 9.67 20.14
CA LYS A 51 -0.05 10.46 21.27
C LYS A 51 -1.30 11.25 20.86
N THR A 52 -1.27 11.92 19.70
CA THR A 52 -2.42 12.68 19.18
C THR A 52 -3.62 11.77 18.85
N THR A 53 -3.37 10.53 18.45
CA THR A 53 -4.41 9.57 18.02
C THR A 53 -4.80 8.54 19.09
N GLY A 54 -4.58 8.84 20.38
CA GLY A 54 -4.94 7.94 21.48
C GLY A 54 -4.20 6.60 21.47
N GLY A 55 -2.99 6.58 20.91
CA GLY A 55 -2.12 5.41 20.77
C GLY A 55 -2.35 4.57 19.51
N MET A 56 -3.47 4.77 18.80
CA MET A 56 -3.85 3.89 17.68
C MET A 56 -2.98 4.11 16.44
N GLY A 57 -2.71 5.37 16.10
CA GLY A 57 -2.20 5.77 14.79
C GLY A 57 -3.31 6.23 13.85
N VAL A 58 -2.93 6.61 12.63
CA VAL A 58 -3.84 7.17 11.62
C VAL A 58 -4.50 6.10 10.74
N ASP A 59 -5.67 6.41 10.18
CA ASP A 59 -6.34 5.59 9.16
C ASP A 59 -5.57 5.55 7.84
N VAL A 60 -5.05 6.71 7.42
CA VAL A 60 -4.27 6.87 6.19
C VAL A 60 -3.06 7.72 6.50
N ALA A 61 -1.88 7.26 6.11
CA ALA A 61 -0.64 8.03 6.14
C ALA A 61 -0.14 8.23 4.70
N VAL A 62 0.33 9.43 4.37
CA VAL A 62 0.83 9.77 3.03
C VAL A 62 2.27 10.22 3.14
N GLU A 63 3.16 9.53 2.43
CA GLU A 63 4.58 9.88 2.28
C GLU A 63 4.77 10.62 0.96
N ALA A 64 5.43 11.78 1.00
CA ALA A 64 5.64 12.63 -0.17
C ALA A 64 7.12 13.02 -0.42
N LEU A 65 8.07 12.54 0.38
CA LEU A 65 9.49 12.90 0.31
C LEU A 65 10.37 11.81 -0.32
N GLY A 66 9.91 10.57 -0.39
CA GLY A 66 10.64 9.44 -0.97
C GLY A 66 11.91 9.05 -0.21
N LYS A 67 12.05 9.42 1.08
CA LYS A 67 13.22 9.07 1.91
C LYS A 67 12.95 7.79 2.72
N PRO A 68 13.92 6.89 2.91
CA PRO A 68 13.72 5.66 3.70
C PRO A 68 13.20 5.90 5.12
N GLN A 69 13.70 6.96 5.79
CA GLN A 69 13.24 7.32 7.13
C GLN A 69 11.77 7.75 7.16
N THR A 70 11.33 8.57 6.20
CA THR A 70 9.95 9.06 6.14
C THR A 70 8.99 7.98 5.66
N PHE A 71 9.47 7.07 4.80
CA PHE A 71 8.80 5.81 4.47
C PHE A 71 8.52 4.99 5.73
N MET A 72 9.54 4.77 6.56
CA MET A 72 9.38 4.04 7.82
C MET A 72 8.39 4.72 8.75
N GLN A 73 8.52 6.03 8.96
CA GLN A 73 7.61 6.76 9.82
C GLN A 73 6.17 6.72 9.31
N CYS A 74 5.95 6.81 7.99
CA CYS A 74 4.63 6.70 7.36
C CYS A 74 3.99 5.34 7.66
N THR A 75 4.73 4.25 7.43
CA THR A 75 4.22 2.89 7.72
C THR A 75 4.05 2.69 9.24
N LEU A 76 4.90 3.27 10.09
CA LEU A 76 4.83 3.17 11.54
C LEU A 76 3.68 3.95 12.16
N SER A 77 3.20 4.98 11.48
CA SER A 77 2.14 5.87 11.96
C SER A 77 0.73 5.35 11.72
N VAL A 78 0.52 4.42 10.78
CA VAL A 78 -0.81 3.83 10.54
C VAL A 78 -1.22 2.86 11.64
N LYS A 79 -2.53 2.87 11.94
CA LYS A 79 -3.17 1.89 12.80
C LYS A 79 -3.40 0.57 12.08
N ASP A 80 -3.85 -0.43 12.82
CA ASP A 80 -4.26 -1.73 12.33
C ASP A 80 -5.30 -1.62 11.21
N GLY A 81 -4.98 -2.15 10.03
CA GLY A 81 -5.86 -2.08 8.85
C GLY A 81 -5.89 -0.71 8.14
N GLY A 82 -5.09 0.25 8.60
CA GLY A 82 -4.87 1.52 7.92
C GLY A 82 -4.04 1.38 6.65
N LYS A 83 -3.96 2.45 5.85
CA LYS A 83 -3.23 2.49 4.58
C LYS A 83 -2.07 3.48 4.61
N ALA A 84 -0.86 3.02 4.32
CA ALA A 84 0.26 3.88 4.00
C ALA A 84 0.33 4.08 2.48
N VAL A 85 0.40 5.33 2.03
CA VAL A 85 0.39 5.72 0.62
C VAL A 85 1.70 6.44 0.30
N MET A 86 2.36 6.04 -0.78
CA MET A 86 3.64 6.63 -1.20
C MET A 86 3.41 7.44 -2.48
N ILE A 87 3.69 8.74 -2.41
CA ILE A 87 3.53 9.70 -3.52
C ILE A 87 4.86 10.44 -3.77
N GLY A 88 5.82 10.38 -2.85
CA GLY A 88 7.11 11.03 -3.02
C GLY A 88 7.98 10.36 -4.09
N PRO A 89 8.67 11.14 -4.95
CA PRO A 89 9.72 10.57 -5.78
C PRO A 89 10.89 10.13 -4.89
N SER A 90 11.23 8.84 -4.93
CA SER A 90 12.42 8.31 -4.26
C SER A 90 13.66 8.40 -5.15
N GLN A 91 14.85 8.35 -4.52
CA GLN A 91 16.08 8.17 -5.27
C GLN A 91 16.14 6.75 -5.85
N ALA A 92 16.71 6.59 -7.05
CA ALA A 92 16.89 5.27 -7.64
C ALA A 92 17.67 4.36 -6.69
N GLY A 93 17.16 3.15 -6.45
CA GLY A 93 17.75 2.20 -5.50
C GLY A 93 17.42 2.44 -4.03
N SER A 94 16.48 3.34 -3.71
CA SER A 94 16.00 3.51 -2.33
C SER A 94 15.22 2.29 -1.87
N VAL A 95 15.73 1.61 -0.84
CA VAL A 95 15.08 0.47 -0.20
C VAL A 95 14.49 0.90 1.13
N GLY A 96 13.22 0.55 1.35
CA GLY A 96 12.56 0.62 2.64
C GLY A 96 12.53 -0.76 3.28
N GLU A 97 12.81 -0.83 4.58
CA GLU A 97 12.70 -2.06 5.36
C GLU A 97 11.31 -2.15 5.99
N ILE A 98 10.75 -3.34 6.19
CA ILE A 98 9.49 -3.52 6.92
C ILE A 98 9.62 -4.72 7.83
N ASP A 99 9.31 -4.56 9.12
CA ASP A 99 9.10 -5.70 10.02
C ASP A 99 7.86 -6.49 9.57
N ILE A 100 8.10 -7.70 9.08
CA ILE A 100 7.05 -8.58 8.55
C ILE A 100 6.02 -8.94 9.64
N ASN A 101 6.46 -9.01 10.91
CA ASN A 101 5.56 -9.30 12.04
C ASN A 101 4.50 -8.23 12.22
N ARG A 102 4.81 -6.99 11.83
CA ARG A 102 3.88 -5.88 11.94
C ARG A 102 2.77 -5.93 10.89
N LEU A 103 3.02 -6.61 9.78
CA LEU A 103 2.03 -6.90 8.75
C LEU A 103 1.15 -8.09 9.15
N PHE A 104 1.71 -9.04 9.92
CA PHE A 104 0.97 -10.16 10.46
C PHE A 104 0.06 -9.74 11.62
N ARG A 105 -1.25 -10.03 11.54
CA ARG A 105 -2.16 -9.79 12.66
C ARG A 105 -3.19 -10.90 12.84
N ARG A 106 -3.27 -11.43 14.08
CA ARG A 106 -4.19 -12.48 14.55
C ARG A 106 -5.70 -12.19 14.38
N LYS A 107 -6.10 -10.95 14.00
CA LYS A 107 -7.51 -10.51 13.89
C LYS A 107 -8.13 -10.63 12.49
N LEU A 108 -7.44 -11.23 11.52
CA LEU A 108 -7.82 -11.28 10.09
C LEU A 108 -8.86 -12.34 9.68
N TRP A 109 -9.75 -12.77 10.59
CA TRP A 109 -10.86 -13.68 10.26
C TRP A 109 -12.16 -12.94 9.89
N ARG A 110 -12.11 -11.64 9.56
CA ARG A 110 -13.28 -10.90 9.07
C ARG A 110 -13.37 -10.95 7.55
N THR A 111 -14.40 -11.65 7.10
CA THR A 111 -14.76 -12.12 5.76
C THR A 111 -14.83 -11.09 4.62
N HIS A 112 -14.69 -9.79 4.88
CA HIS A 112 -14.94 -8.76 3.86
C HIS A 112 -13.77 -8.53 2.89
N TRP A 113 -12.53 -8.92 3.23
CA TRP A 113 -11.37 -8.78 2.34
C TRP A 113 -11.22 -9.92 1.33
N LEU A 114 -11.91 -11.04 1.57
CA LEU A 114 -11.85 -12.21 0.69
C LEU A 114 -12.65 -12.01 -0.61
N LEU A 115 -13.35 -10.87 -0.74
CA LEU A 115 -14.18 -10.51 -1.88
C LEU A 115 -13.38 -9.88 -3.03
N ASP A 116 -12.19 -9.36 -2.76
CA ASP A 116 -11.33 -8.62 -3.73
C ASP A 116 -10.27 -9.51 -4.40
N LEU A 117 -10.33 -10.83 -4.22
CA LEU A 117 -9.27 -11.77 -4.60
C LEU A 117 -9.41 -12.23 -6.05
N TRP A 118 -9.10 -11.35 -7.00
CA TRP A 118 -8.83 -11.75 -8.37
C TRP A 118 -7.35 -12.11 -8.53
N ASN A 119 -7.08 -13.22 -9.24
CA ASN A 119 -5.77 -13.80 -9.52
C ASN A 119 -4.84 -13.94 -8.29
N LEU A 120 -5.03 -15.00 -7.50
CA LEU A 120 -4.34 -15.22 -6.23
C LEU A 120 -3.06 -16.05 -6.38
N ILE A 121 -1.98 -15.59 -5.76
CA ILE A 121 -0.79 -16.42 -5.48
C ILE A 121 -0.80 -16.84 -4.02
N GLY A 122 -0.76 -18.15 -3.73
CA GLY A 122 -0.48 -18.65 -2.39
C GLY A 122 0.94 -19.20 -2.32
N THR A 123 1.85 -18.54 -1.60
CA THR A 123 3.19 -19.09 -1.33
C THR A 123 3.20 -19.93 -0.05
N GLY A 124 3.49 -21.23 -0.17
CA GLY A 124 3.79 -22.13 0.95
C GLY A 124 2.68 -23.06 1.44
N GLY A 125 3.04 -24.00 2.34
CA GLY A 125 2.23 -25.18 2.69
C GLY A 125 0.82 -24.96 3.26
N VAL A 126 0.42 -23.71 3.55
CA VAL A 126 -0.95 -23.32 3.92
C VAL A 126 -1.80 -22.93 2.69
N GLY A 127 -1.17 -22.73 1.53
CA GLY A 127 -1.77 -22.30 0.27
C GLY A 127 -2.93 -23.18 -0.18
N SER A 128 -2.89 -24.49 0.06
CA SER A 128 -4.00 -25.41 -0.25
C SER A 128 -5.30 -25.08 0.48
N ARG A 129 -5.22 -24.62 1.74
CA ARG A 129 -6.40 -24.14 2.50
C ARG A 129 -6.90 -22.80 1.97
N TYR A 130 -6.00 -21.92 1.54
CA TYR A 130 -6.36 -20.64 0.94
C TYR A 130 -7.03 -20.81 -0.42
N VAL A 131 -6.50 -21.68 -1.28
CA VAL A 131 -7.13 -22.03 -2.57
C VAL A 131 -8.56 -22.52 -2.34
N LYS A 132 -8.76 -23.48 -1.43
CA LYS A 132 -10.10 -24.00 -1.09
C LYS A 132 -11.01 -22.94 -0.46
N GLN A 133 -10.49 -22.06 0.39
CA GLN A 133 -11.27 -20.99 1.03
C GLN A 133 -11.66 -19.90 0.03
N CYS A 134 -10.77 -19.54 -0.90
CA CYS A 134 -11.07 -18.57 -1.96
C CYS A 134 -12.20 -19.10 -2.84
N LEU A 135 -12.15 -20.37 -3.24
CA LEU A 135 -13.23 -21.00 -4.01
C LEU A 135 -14.54 -21.10 -3.21
N ARG A 136 -14.50 -21.45 -1.93
CA ARG A 136 -15.69 -21.47 -1.07
C ARG A 136 -16.33 -20.08 -0.92
N ASN A 137 -15.53 -19.02 -0.82
CA ASN A 137 -16.05 -17.66 -0.75
C ASN A 137 -16.68 -17.25 -2.08
N HIS A 138 -16.05 -17.57 -3.21
CA HIS A 138 -16.62 -17.33 -4.55
C HIS A 138 -17.97 -18.04 -4.71
N GLN A 139 -18.07 -19.31 -4.29
CA GLN A 139 -19.32 -20.09 -4.33
C GLN A 139 -20.40 -19.54 -3.39
N ALA A 140 -20.02 -19.12 -2.17
CA ALA A 140 -20.96 -18.62 -1.16
C ALA A 140 -21.59 -17.26 -1.50
N LEU A 141 -20.97 -16.48 -2.40
CA LEU A 141 -21.45 -15.16 -2.81
C LEU A 141 -22.41 -15.18 -3.99
N GLY A 142 -22.74 -16.36 -4.54
CA GLY A 142 -23.62 -16.48 -5.72
C GLY A 142 -23.02 -15.86 -7.00
N LEU A 143 -21.72 -15.54 -7.01
CA LEU A 143 -20.98 -14.99 -8.15
C LEU A 143 -20.58 -16.11 -9.13
N LEU A 144 -21.57 -16.90 -9.57
CA LEU A 144 -21.42 -18.00 -10.53
C LEU A 144 -20.78 -17.58 -11.86
N GLU A 145 -20.69 -16.27 -12.15
CA GLU A 145 -20.02 -15.75 -13.35
C GLU A 145 -18.49 -15.60 -13.22
N LEU A 146 -17.90 -15.72 -12.02
CA LEU A 146 -16.43 -15.59 -11.81
C LEU A 146 -15.67 -16.91 -11.99
N GLN A 147 -16.15 -17.80 -12.86
CA GLN A 147 -15.60 -19.13 -13.12
C GLN A 147 -14.18 -19.13 -13.74
N SER A 148 -13.54 -17.96 -13.92
CA SER A 148 -12.30 -17.76 -14.68
C SER A 148 -11.22 -16.93 -13.95
N SER A 149 -11.12 -17.01 -12.62
CA SER A 149 -9.96 -16.41 -11.94
C SER A 149 -8.74 -17.33 -12.03
N ASP A 150 -7.62 -16.84 -12.56
CA ASP A 150 -6.38 -17.61 -12.64
C ASP A 150 -5.73 -17.71 -11.27
N ILE A 151 -5.69 -18.91 -10.70
CA ILE A 151 -5.09 -19.17 -9.39
C ILE A 151 -3.74 -19.85 -9.61
N ILE A 152 -2.66 -19.14 -9.25
CA ILE A 152 -1.29 -19.64 -9.39
C ILE A 152 -0.80 -20.10 -8.01
N ALA A 153 -0.71 -21.41 -7.80
CA ALA A 153 -0.14 -21.94 -6.56
C ALA A 153 1.38 -21.99 -6.63
N VAL A 154 2.06 -21.55 -5.56
CA VAL A 154 3.52 -21.46 -5.50
C VAL A 154 4.04 -22.22 -4.28
N ASP A 155 4.85 -23.25 -4.50
CA ASP A 155 5.50 -24.03 -3.45
C ASP A 155 6.81 -24.61 -4.02
N VAL A 156 7.70 -25.10 -3.17
CA VAL A 156 8.93 -25.80 -3.60
C VAL A 156 8.71 -27.30 -3.77
N GLN A 157 7.62 -27.85 -3.21
CA GLN A 157 7.30 -29.28 -3.24
C GLN A 157 6.22 -29.60 -4.28
N ASP A 158 6.56 -30.44 -5.25
CA ASP A 158 5.65 -30.80 -6.35
C ASP A 158 4.37 -31.49 -5.86
N ASP A 159 4.45 -32.35 -4.83
CA ASP A 159 3.26 -33.01 -4.26
C ASP A 159 2.23 -32.01 -3.72
N LYS A 160 2.67 -30.87 -3.19
CA LYS A 160 1.76 -29.81 -2.71
C LYS A 160 1.15 -29.05 -3.88
N LEU A 161 1.92 -28.83 -4.95
CA LEU A 161 1.44 -28.20 -6.17
C LEU A 161 0.38 -29.08 -6.85
N GLN A 162 0.60 -30.39 -6.96
CA GLN A 162 -0.40 -31.32 -7.50
C GLN A 162 -1.68 -31.33 -6.66
N LYS A 163 -1.57 -31.30 -5.33
CA LYS A 163 -2.72 -31.12 -4.44
C LYS A 163 -3.40 -29.76 -4.63
N ALA A 164 -2.66 -28.70 -4.95
CA ALA A 164 -3.26 -27.40 -5.22
C ALA A 164 -4.11 -27.42 -6.50
N MET A 165 -3.67 -28.12 -7.55
CA MET A 165 -4.46 -28.32 -8.77
C MET A 165 -5.79 -29.02 -8.48
N THR A 166 -5.79 -30.09 -7.69
CA THR A 166 -7.04 -30.78 -7.32
C THR A 166 -7.96 -29.94 -6.43
N LEU A 167 -7.42 -28.92 -5.77
CA LEU A 167 -8.16 -27.98 -4.95
C LEU A 167 -8.61 -26.74 -5.73
N GLY A 168 -8.30 -26.63 -7.03
CA GLY A 168 -8.77 -25.57 -7.93
C GLY A 168 -7.76 -24.47 -8.24
N ALA A 169 -6.46 -24.71 -8.03
CA ALA A 169 -5.44 -23.91 -8.72
C ALA A 169 -5.54 -24.13 -10.24
N THR A 170 -5.41 -23.07 -11.04
CA THR A 170 -5.39 -23.16 -12.51
C THR A 170 -3.97 -23.34 -13.03
N HIS A 171 -2.99 -22.82 -12.28
CA HIS A 171 -1.57 -22.92 -12.59
C HIS A 171 -0.76 -23.27 -11.34
N ILE A 172 0.42 -23.86 -11.55
CA ILE A 172 1.38 -24.16 -10.49
C ILE A 172 2.77 -23.66 -10.89
N VAL A 173 3.49 -23.12 -9.92
CA VAL A 173 4.87 -22.65 -10.09
C VAL A 173 5.73 -23.24 -8.97
N ASN A 174 6.75 -24.01 -9.35
CA ASN A 174 7.73 -24.50 -8.40
C ASN A 174 8.77 -23.41 -8.08
N ALA A 175 8.77 -22.93 -6.84
CA ALA A 175 9.63 -21.86 -6.35
C ALA A 175 11.07 -22.29 -5.99
N ALA A 176 11.45 -23.54 -6.25
CA ALA A 176 12.85 -23.94 -6.27
C ALA A 176 13.62 -23.27 -7.43
N LYS A 177 12.88 -22.76 -8.43
CA LYS A 177 13.36 -21.87 -9.50
C LYS A 177 12.86 -20.44 -9.24
N ASP A 178 13.20 -19.48 -10.10
CA ASP A 178 12.71 -18.10 -9.97
C ASP A 178 11.18 -18.05 -10.14
N ALA A 179 10.47 -18.00 -9.02
CA ALA A 179 9.01 -17.95 -9.01
C ALA A 179 8.48 -16.68 -9.69
N VAL A 180 9.14 -15.53 -9.50
CA VAL A 180 8.65 -14.23 -9.98
C VAL A 180 8.66 -14.20 -11.50
N GLU A 181 9.75 -14.66 -12.11
CA GLU A 181 9.86 -14.77 -13.56
C GLU A 181 8.77 -15.69 -14.12
N ARG A 182 8.58 -16.87 -13.54
CA ARG A 182 7.56 -17.83 -13.97
C ARG A 182 6.13 -17.32 -13.85
N ILE A 183 5.84 -16.59 -12.78
CA ILE A 183 4.56 -15.92 -12.60
C ILE A 183 4.35 -14.88 -13.70
N ARG A 184 5.38 -14.09 -14.01
CA ARG A 184 5.31 -13.10 -15.10
C ARG A 184 5.10 -13.76 -16.45
N GLU A 185 5.82 -14.83 -16.77
CA GLU A 185 5.60 -15.62 -17.99
C GLU A 185 4.14 -16.08 -18.10
N THR A 186 3.58 -16.62 -17.01
CA THR A 186 2.20 -17.11 -16.95
C THR A 186 1.17 -15.98 -17.11
N THR A 187 1.53 -14.75 -16.72
CA THR A 187 0.63 -13.57 -16.71
C THR A 187 0.92 -12.58 -17.84
N GLY A 188 1.59 -13.01 -18.92
CA GLY A 188 1.90 -12.15 -20.08
C GLY A 188 2.83 -10.98 -19.74
N GLY A 189 3.71 -11.16 -18.76
CA GLY A 189 4.69 -10.17 -18.29
C GLY A 189 4.15 -9.17 -17.26
N MET A 190 2.84 -9.17 -16.99
CA MET A 190 2.23 -8.15 -16.11
C MET A 190 2.45 -8.43 -14.63
N GLY A 191 2.42 -9.70 -14.22
CA GLY A 191 2.23 -10.09 -12.82
C GLY A 191 0.76 -10.20 -12.43
N VAL A 192 0.50 -10.56 -11.17
CA VAL A 192 -0.85 -10.82 -10.66
C VAL A 192 -1.54 -9.60 -10.08
N ASP A 193 -2.87 -9.63 -10.05
CA ASP A 193 -3.69 -8.65 -9.35
C ASP A 193 -3.50 -8.72 -7.83
N VAL A 194 -3.45 -9.93 -7.25
CA VAL A 194 -3.29 -10.13 -5.82
C VAL A 194 -2.29 -11.25 -5.52
N ALA A 195 -1.23 -10.94 -4.77
CA ALA A 195 -0.31 -11.95 -4.25
C ALA A 195 -0.51 -12.12 -2.74
N VAL A 196 -0.48 -13.36 -2.26
CA VAL A 196 -0.60 -13.70 -0.84
C VAL A 196 0.65 -14.43 -0.36
N GLU A 197 1.32 -13.84 0.62
CA GLU A 197 2.45 -14.44 1.33
C GLU A 197 1.95 -15.14 2.59
N ALA A 198 2.18 -16.45 2.71
CA ALA A 198 1.67 -17.25 3.81
C ALA A 198 2.76 -17.99 4.64
N LEU A 199 4.05 -17.67 4.45
CA LEU A 199 5.17 -18.29 5.15
C LEU A 199 5.90 -17.36 6.13
N GLY A 200 5.75 -16.05 6.00
CA GLY A 200 6.41 -15.05 6.83
C GLY A 200 7.93 -15.00 6.67
N LYS A 201 8.47 -15.47 5.53
CA LYS A 201 9.92 -15.45 5.26
C LYS A 201 10.29 -14.22 4.42
N PRO A 202 11.47 -13.60 4.63
CA PRO A 202 11.92 -12.48 3.79
C PRO A 202 11.93 -12.78 2.29
N GLN A 203 12.38 -13.98 1.91
CA GLN A 203 12.40 -14.41 0.51
C GLN A 203 10.99 -14.47 -0.11
N THR A 204 10.02 -15.04 0.59
CA THR A 204 8.65 -15.20 0.08
C THR A 204 7.87 -13.89 0.12
N PHE A 205 8.21 -13.01 1.07
CA PHE A 205 7.78 -11.62 1.09
C PHE A 205 8.23 -10.88 -0.18
N MET A 206 9.52 -10.96 -0.52
CA MET A 206 10.06 -10.35 -1.74
C MET A 206 9.40 -10.90 -3.00
N GLN A 207 9.25 -12.22 -3.09
CA GLN A 207 8.58 -12.84 -4.24
C GLN A 207 7.14 -12.33 -4.35
N CYS A 208 6.38 -12.28 -3.25
CA CYS A 208 5.02 -11.78 -3.22
C CYS A 208 4.92 -10.32 -3.72
N THR A 209 5.77 -9.42 -3.22
CA THR A 209 5.77 -8.01 -3.62
C THR A 209 6.23 -7.79 -5.07
N LEU A 210 7.11 -8.65 -5.59
CA LEU A 210 7.62 -8.53 -6.95
C LEU A 210 6.71 -9.16 -8.02
N SER A 211 5.86 -10.09 -7.61
CA SER A 211 4.91 -10.82 -8.45
C SER A 211 3.63 -10.05 -8.75
N VAL A 212 3.29 -9.01 -7.98
CA VAL A 212 2.13 -8.17 -8.28
C VAL A 212 2.40 -7.20 -9.42
N LYS A 213 1.39 -6.97 -10.24
CA LYS A 213 1.41 -5.94 -11.28
C LYS A 213 1.27 -4.54 -10.67
N ASP A 214 1.49 -3.52 -11.50
CA ASP A 214 1.28 -2.12 -11.11
C ASP A 214 -0.15 -1.87 -10.59
N GLY A 215 -0.27 -1.52 -9.30
CA GLY A 215 -1.56 -1.31 -8.63
C GLY A 215 -2.22 -2.59 -8.10
N GLY A 216 -1.57 -3.75 -8.24
CA GLY A 216 -1.95 -4.98 -7.56
C GLY A 216 -1.73 -4.89 -6.05
N LYS A 217 -2.21 -5.89 -5.33
CA LYS A 217 -2.16 -5.97 -3.86
C LYS A 217 -1.27 -7.13 -3.43
N ALA A 218 -0.21 -6.85 -2.67
CA ALA A 218 0.54 -7.88 -1.96
C ALA A 218 0.01 -7.98 -0.51
N VAL A 219 -0.40 -9.17 -0.11
CA VAL A 219 -1.08 -9.43 1.17
C VAL A 219 -0.24 -10.38 1.99
N MET A 220 0.12 -9.97 3.20
CA MET A 220 0.98 -10.75 4.08
C MET A 220 0.12 -11.38 5.18
N ILE A 221 0.07 -12.71 5.22
CA ILE A 221 -0.70 -13.47 6.20
C ILE A 221 0.12 -14.57 6.88
N GLY A 222 1.35 -14.81 6.41
CA GLY A 222 2.26 -15.76 7.02
C GLY A 222 2.75 -15.28 8.38
N PRO A 223 2.76 -16.15 9.41
CA PRO A 223 3.44 -15.81 10.65
C PRO A 223 4.95 -15.74 10.39
N SER A 224 5.56 -14.60 10.67
CA SER A 224 7.01 -14.41 10.56
C SER A 224 7.71 -14.72 11.89
N GLN A 225 9.02 -14.98 11.82
CA GLN A 225 9.86 -15.02 13.02
C GLN A 225 10.07 -13.59 13.54
N ALA A 226 10.14 -13.42 14.86
CA ALA A 226 10.42 -12.12 15.46
C ALA A 226 11.74 -11.55 14.89
N GLY A 227 11.71 -10.29 14.45
CA GLY A 227 12.86 -9.63 13.81
C GLY A 227 13.04 -9.92 12.32
N SER A 228 12.11 -10.62 11.66
CA SER A 228 12.14 -10.78 10.20
C SER A 228 11.85 -9.46 9.49
N VAL A 229 12.80 -9.01 8.67
CA VAL A 229 12.69 -7.79 7.87
C VAL A 229 12.49 -8.16 6.40
N GLY A 230 11.53 -7.49 5.75
CA GLY A 230 11.32 -7.53 4.32
C GLY A 230 11.75 -6.20 3.69
N GLU A 231 12.34 -6.27 2.50
CA GLU A 231 12.79 -5.08 1.77
C GLU A 231 11.75 -4.68 0.72
N ILE A 232 11.59 -3.38 0.46
CA ILE A 232 10.76 -2.87 -0.63
C ILE A 232 11.50 -1.77 -1.37
N ASP A 233 11.60 -1.91 -2.69
CA ASP A 233 11.99 -0.79 -3.55
C ASP A 233 10.88 0.26 -3.56
N ILE A 234 11.18 1.42 -2.97
CA ILE A 234 10.22 2.52 -2.82
C ILE A 234 9.74 3.02 -4.19
N ASN A 235 10.57 2.91 -5.24
CA ASN A 235 10.22 3.36 -6.58
C ASN A 235 9.05 2.57 -7.18
N ARG A 236 8.86 1.31 -6.77
CA ARG A 236 7.71 0.49 -7.21
C ARG A 236 6.38 0.94 -6.62
N LEU A 237 6.40 1.73 -5.55
CA LEU A 237 5.17 2.21 -4.88
C LEU A 237 4.66 3.53 -5.48
N PHE A 238 5.49 4.23 -6.26
CA PHE A 238 5.17 5.53 -6.83
C PHE A 238 4.49 5.43 -8.21
N ARG A 239 3.48 6.27 -8.47
CA ARG A 239 2.75 6.32 -9.75
C ARG A 239 2.53 7.77 -10.23
N ARG A 240 2.68 8.00 -11.54
CA ARG A 240 2.38 9.29 -12.20
C ARG A 240 1.07 9.31 -13.02
N LYS A 241 0.25 8.26 -12.96
CA LYS A 241 -0.80 7.98 -13.98
C LYS A 241 -2.14 8.74 -13.79
N ASP A 242 -2.35 9.52 -12.74
CA ASP A 242 -3.67 10.12 -12.44
C ASP A 242 -3.78 11.64 -12.72
N LEU A 243 -2.84 12.25 -13.44
CA LEU A 243 -2.84 13.69 -13.70
C LEU A 243 -4.16 14.23 -14.30
N PRO A 244 -4.84 13.56 -15.25
CA PRO A 244 -6.12 14.05 -15.78
C PRO A 244 -7.24 14.11 -14.73
N LYS A 245 -7.26 13.18 -13.77
CA LYS A 245 -8.26 13.20 -12.68
C LYS A 245 -7.98 14.34 -11.71
N VAL A 246 -6.70 14.60 -11.42
CA VAL A 246 -6.28 15.72 -10.56
C VAL A 246 -6.68 17.05 -11.19
N VAL A 247 -6.50 17.22 -12.51
CA VAL A 247 -6.93 18.43 -13.23
C VAL A 247 -8.45 18.62 -13.11
N LYS A 248 -9.25 17.57 -13.36
CA LYS A 248 -10.72 17.65 -13.21
C LYS A 248 -11.17 18.01 -11.78
N LEU A 249 -10.47 17.52 -10.76
CA LEU A 249 -10.75 17.86 -9.37
C LEU A 249 -10.31 19.29 -9.02
N ALA A 250 -9.28 19.82 -9.68
CA ALA A 250 -8.90 21.22 -9.56
C ALA A 250 -9.95 22.13 -10.19
N GLU A 251 -10.43 21.77 -11.38
CA GLU A 251 -11.47 22.48 -12.13
C GLU A 251 -12.80 22.51 -11.37
N SER A 252 -13.13 21.47 -10.61
CA SER A 252 -14.34 21.44 -9.79
C SER A 252 -14.27 22.31 -8.53
N GLY A 253 -13.14 22.99 -8.29
CA GLY A 253 -12.94 23.89 -7.15
C GLY A 253 -12.76 23.18 -5.81
N ILE A 254 -12.59 21.85 -5.80
CA ILE A 254 -12.39 21.07 -4.57
C ILE A 254 -11.10 21.47 -3.85
N PHE A 255 -10.07 21.91 -4.58
CA PHE A 255 -8.85 22.46 -3.98
C PHE A 255 -8.37 23.72 -4.69
N ASN A 256 -8.00 24.73 -3.89
CA ASN A 256 -7.54 26.02 -4.39
C ASN A 256 -6.04 25.98 -4.73
N LEU A 257 -5.72 25.88 -6.02
CA LEU A 257 -4.35 25.87 -6.53
C LEU A 257 -3.57 27.16 -6.23
N ALA A 258 -4.23 28.30 -6.09
CA ALA A 258 -3.55 29.56 -5.80
C ALA A 258 -2.86 29.53 -4.43
N ASN A 259 -3.48 28.87 -3.44
CA ASN A 259 -2.93 28.74 -2.09
C ASN A 259 -1.78 27.72 -2.01
N ALA A 260 -1.69 26.81 -2.99
CA ALA A 260 -0.59 25.85 -3.11
C ALA A 260 0.73 26.54 -3.51
N VAL A 261 0.67 27.67 -4.24
CA VAL A 261 1.85 28.43 -4.64
C VAL A 261 2.39 29.22 -3.44
N SER A 262 3.54 28.81 -2.90
CA SER A 262 4.20 29.50 -1.77
C SER A 262 5.04 30.70 -2.19
N SER A 263 5.57 30.71 -3.42
CA SER A 263 6.43 31.77 -3.94
C SER A 263 6.45 31.73 -5.46
N ARG A 264 6.65 32.88 -6.10
CA ARG A 264 6.85 33.01 -7.55
C ARG A 264 8.24 33.59 -7.79
N TYR A 265 8.99 32.95 -8.67
CA TYR A 265 10.36 33.32 -9.00
C TYR A 265 10.44 33.65 -10.49
N LYS A 266 11.33 34.58 -10.85
CA LYS A 266 11.68 34.76 -12.26
C LYS A 266 12.57 33.61 -12.73
N PHE A 267 12.67 33.42 -14.04
CA PHE A 267 13.45 32.33 -14.63
C PHE A 267 14.93 32.37 -14.18
N GLU A 268 15.50 33.57 -14.04
CA GLU A 268 16.90 33.79 -13.60
C GLU A 268 17.13 33.35 -12.15
N GLU A 269 16.07 33.29 -11.34
CA GLU A 269 16.12 32.94 -9.92
C GLU A 269 15.91 31.43 -9.66
N THR A 270 15.87 30.61 -10.71
CA THR A 270 15.60 29.16 -10.61
C THR A 270 16.54 28.44 -9.63
N ARG A 271 17.82 28.80 -9.59
CA ARG A 271 18.77 28.19 -8.63
C ARG A 271 18.38 28.48 -7.17
N LYS A 272 17.90 29.70 -6.91
CA LYS A 272 17.47 30.15 -5.58
C LYS A 272 16.15 29.49 -5.16
N SER A 273 15.27 29.16 -6.11
CA SER A 273 14.03 28.45 -5.80
C SER A 273 14.27 26.97 -5.48
N ILE A 274 15.20 26.31 -6.19
CA ILE A 274 15.55 24.91 -5.93
C ILE A 274 16.20 24.74 -4.55
N SER A 275 17.13 25.63 -4.18
CA SER A 275 17.80 25.54 -2.87
C SER A 275 16.86 25.76 -1.68
N ARG A 276 15.78 26.53 -1.85
CA ARG A 276 14.74 26.72 -0.81
C ARG A 276 13.79 25.52 -0.67
N SER A 277 13.69 24.68 -1.69
CA SER A 277 12.68 23.61 -1.77
C SER A 277 13.19 22.25 -1.22
N GLN A 278 14.49 22.13 -0.91
CA GLN A 278 15.09 20.92 -0.35
C GLN A 278 15.00 20.86 1.18
#